data_AF-A0A024UP69-F1
#
_entry.id   AF-A0A024UP69-F1
#
_cell.length_a   1.000
_cell.length_b   1.000
_cell.length_c   1.000
_cell.angle_alpha   90.00
_cell.angle_beta   90.00
_cell.angle_gamma   90.00
#
_symmetry.space_group_name_H-M   'P 1'
#
loop_
_entity.id
_entity.type
_entity.pdbx_description
1 polymer ?
#
loop_
_entity_poly.entity_id
_entity_poly.type
_entity_poly.pdbx_seq_one_letter_code
_entity_poly.pdbx_strand_id
1 'polypeptide(L)'
;MAMASTESASNVKAGAIDHVVQPVVLKENLNVLSFQDAVLAQAAKQGLTRAQGFHELRKMAIMLQQNCLPGDVTDFTDDQKKMFRGKGSASFAILSKIQSGEDPIRIDGWPELLFKYFGCHGNVKEH
;
A
#
# COMPACT_ATOMS: atom_id res chain seq x y z
N MET A 1 -38.63 24.07 -18.27
CA MET A 1 -37.59 23.23 -17.67
C MET A 1 -37.65 21.87 -18.35
N ALA A 2 -36.68 21.56 -19.19
CA ALA A 2 -36.63 20.39 -20.08
C ALA A 2 -35.14 19.94 -20.10
N MET A 3 -34.73 18.67 -20.14
CA MET A 3 -35.37 17.39 -20.42
C MET A 3 -34.68 16.25 -19.67
N ALA A 4 -35.37 15.11 -19.56
CA ALA A 4 -34.78 13.80 -19.26
C ALA A 4 -33.84 13.32 -20.38
N SER A 5 -32.90 12.44 -20.06
CA SER A 5 -32.42 11.41 -20.99
C SER A 5 -32.02 10.16 -20.21
N THR A 6 -32.87 9.16 -20.34
CA THR A 6 -32.57 7.73 -20.26
C THR A 6 -31.37 7.39 -21.15
N GLU A 7 -30.50 6.49 -20.71
CA GLU A 7 -29.91 5.51 -21.62
C GLU A 7 -29.75 4.17 -20.88
N SER A 8 -30.72 3.30 -21.13
CA SER A 8 -30.60 1.87 -20.95
C SER A 8 -30.08 1.26 -22.26
N ALA A 9 -29.41 0.12 -22.13
CA ALA A 9 -28.91 -0.79 -23.16
C ALA A 9 -27.46 -0.60 -23.64
N SER A 10 -26.53 -1.25 -22.94
CA SER A 10 -25.41 -1.93 -23.60
C SER A 10 -25.71 -3.43 -23.65
N ASN A 11 -25.87 -3.92 -24.88
CA ASN A 11 -26.09 -5.28 -25.30
C ASN A 11 -25.14 -6.28 -24.58
N VAL A 12 -25.65 -7.08 -23.64
CA VAL A 12 -24.86 -8.04 -22.85
C VAL A 12 -24.45 -9.20 -23.74
N LYS A 13 -23.23 -9.14 -24.28
CA LYS A 13 -22.54 -10.33 -24.78
C LYS A 13 -22.29 -11.26 -23.59
N ALA A 14 -22.61 -12.54 -23.74
CA ALA A 14 -22.39 -13.58 -22.74
C ALA A 14 -20.93 -13.54 -22.24
N GLY A 15 -20.77 -13.23 -20.95
CA GLY A 15 -19.47 -13.16 -20.25
C GLY A 15 -19.10 -11.82 -19.61
N ALA A 16 -19.96 -10.79 -19.63
CA ALA A 16 -19.67 -9.52 -18.96
C ALA A 16 -19.79 -9.68 -17.43
N ILE A 17 -18.64 -9.80 -16.74
CA ILE A 17 -18.58 -9.70 -15.27
C ILE A 17 -18.90 -8.25 -14.90
N ASP A 18 -19.97 -8.04 -14.15
CA ASP A 18 -20.30 -6.74 -13.58
C ASP A 18 -19.45 -6.51 -12.32
N HIS A 19 -18.58 -5.50 -12.36
CA HIS A 19 -17.74 -5.14 -11.23
C HIS A 19 -18.47 -4.10 -10.37
N VAL A 20 -19.18 -4.56 -9.34
CA VAL A 20 -19.86 -3.67 -8.40
C VAL A 20 -18.88 -3.19 -7.32
N VAL A 21 -18.60 -1.89 -7.29
CA VAL A 21 -17.80 -1.25 -6.24
C VAL A 21 -18.72 -0.87 -5.07
N GLN A 22 -18.46 -1.45 -3.90
CA GLN A 22 -19.17 -1.09 -2.66
C GLN A 22 -18.43 0.04 -1.92
N PRO A 23 -19.17 0.93 -1.25
CA PRO A 23 -18.56 1.98 -0.44
C PRO A 23 -17.77 1.39 0.74
N VAL A 24 -16.63 2.01 1.05
CA VAL A 24 -15.82 1.66 2.21
C VAL A 24 -16.45 2.28 3.46
N VAL A 25 -16.92 1.44 4.38
CA VAL A 25 -17.65 1.89 5.58
C VAL A 25 -16.86 1.78 6.88
N LEU A 26 -15.86 0.89 6.94
CA LEU A 26 -15.04 0.68 8.13
C LEU A 26 -14.05 1.82 8.31
N LYS A 27 -13.97 2.36 9.54
CA LYS A 27 -13.14 3.51 9.87
C LYS A 27 -11.65 3.23 9.64
N GLU A 28 -11.22 2.00 9.92
CA GLU A 28 -9.86 1.54 9.73
C GLU A 28 -9.47 1.56 8.26
N ASN A 29 -10.39 1.14 7.38
CA ASN A 29 -10.17 1.16 5.94
C ASN A 29 -10.12 2.61 5.41
N LEU A 30 -10.96 3.50 5.93
CA LEU A 30 -10.89 4.93 5.61
C LEU A 30 -9.56 5.55 6.06
N ASN A 31 -9.00 5.10 7.18
CA ASN A 31 -7.68 5.54 7.65
C ASN A 31 -6.56 5.10 6.68
N VAL A 32 -6.59 3.86 6.20
CA VAL A 32 -5.63 3.35 5.20
C VAL A 32 -5.74 4.12 3.88
N LEU A 33 -6.96 4.43 3.42
CA LEU A 33 -7.16 5.22 2.20
C LEU A 33 -6.63 6.66 2.37
N SER A 34 -6.91 7.29 3.51
CA SER A 34 -6.43 8.65 3.81
C SER A 34 -4.90 8.70 3.91
N PHE A 35 -4.29 7.66 4.49
CA PHE A 35 -2.85 7.51 4.53
C PHE A 35 -2.25 7.37 3.12
N GLN A 36 -2.82 6.50 2.29
CA GLN A 36 -2.41 6.34 0.89
C GLN A 36 -2.46 7.68 0.15
N ASP A 37 -3.59 8.40 0.25
CA ASP A 37 -3.76 9.68 -0.43
C ASP A 37 -2.72 10.71 0.03
N ALA A 38 -2.40 10.74 1.33
CA ALA A 38 -1.38 11.62 1.87
C ALA A 38 0.03 11.29 1.37
N VAL A 39 0.39 9.99 1.30
CA VAL A 39 1.68 9.56 0.74
C VAL A 39 1.78 9.92 -0.74
N LEU A 40 0.74 9.66 -1.53
CA LEU A 40 0.74 9.99 -2.96
C LEU A 40 0.78 11.51 -3.20
N ALA A 41 0.09 12.30 -2.38
CA ALA A 41 0.16 13.75 -2.44
C ALA A 41 1.57 14.26 -2.09
N GLN A 42 2.22 13.69 -1.07
CA GLN A 42 3.59 14.04 -0.71
C GLN A 42 4.58 13.64 -1.79
N ALA A 43 4.46 12.43 -2.34
CA ALA A 43 5.24 11.97 -3.48
C ALA A 43 5.14 12.92 -4.68
N ALA A 44 3.92 13.36 -5.02
CA ALA A 44 3.69 14.30 -6.11
C ALA A 44 4.35 15.67 -5.85
N LYS A 45 4.29 16.19 -4.62
CA LYS A 45 4.98 17.43 -4.24
C LYS A 45 6.49 17.34 -4.40
N GLN A 46 7.06 16.15 -4.19
CA GLN A 46 8.48 15.86 -4.37
C GLN A 46 8.85 15.52 -5.83
N GLY A 47 7.91 15.62 -6.78
CA GLY A 47 8.14 15.33 -8.20
C GLY A 47 8.23 13.84 -8.53
N LEU A 48 7.79 12.95 -7.64
CA LEU A 48 7.73 11.52 -7.91
C LEU A 48 6.54 11.20 -8.81
N THR A 49 6.74 10.22 -9.70
CA THR A 49 5.64 9.64 -10.48
C THR A 49 4.67 8.88 -9.57
N ARG A 50 3.43 8.68 -10.02
CA ARG A 50 2.44 7.88 -9.29
C ARG A 50 2.95 6.47 -8.96
N ALA A 51 3.65 5.82 -9.88
CA ALA A 51 4.24 4.50 -9.66
C ALA A 51 5.31 4.52 -8.56
N GLN A 52 6.17 5.55 -8.54
CA GLN A 52 7.13 5.75 -7.46
C GLN A 52 6.41 6.03 -6.13
N GLY A 53 5.35 6.83 -6.10
CA GLY A 53 4.57 7.07 -4.89
C GLY A 53 3.98 5.78 -4.29
N PHE A 54 3.46 4.87 -5.12
CA PHE A 54 3.00 3.56 -4.64
C PHE A 54 4.14 2.65 -4.16
N HIS A 55 5.31 2.75 -4.80
CA HIS A 55 6.50 2.04 -4.33
C HIS A 55 6.93 2.52 -2.94
N GLU A 56 6.95 3.84 -2.71
CA GLU A 56 7.22 4.43 -1.40
C GLU A 56 6.16 4.05 -0.36
N LEU A 57 4.87 4.08 -0.71
CA LEU A 57 3.79 3.63 0.16
C LEU A 57 4.00 2.19 0.63
N ARG A 58 4.42 1.31 -0.28
CA ARG A 58 4.71 -0.09 0.06
C ARG A 58 5.89 -0.20 1.02
N LYS A 59 6.95 0.58 0.82
CA LYS A 59 8.08 0.63 1.76
C LYS A 59 7.64 1.11 3.15
N MET A 60 6.83 2.17 3.23
CA MET A 60 6.28 2.67 4.50
C MET A 60 5.40 1.62 5.20
N ALA A 61 4.57 0.87 4.46
CA ALA A 61 3.77 -0.21 5.02
C ALA A 61 4.63 -1.37 5.57
N ILE A 62 5.76 -1.70 4.92
CA ILE A 62 6.71 -2.69 5.44
C ILE A 62 7.39 -2.21 6.71
N MET A 63 7.76 -0.93 6.79
CA MET A 63 8.34 -0.36 8.00
C MET A 63 7.32 -0.33 9.15
N LEU A 64 6.05 0.00 8.88
CA LEU A 64 4.97 -0.12 9.87
C LEU A 64 4.83 -1.57 10.39
N GLN A 65 4.79 -2.56 9.50
CA GLN A 65 4.71 -3.97 9.91
C GLN A 65 5.93 -4.39 10.74
N GLN A 66 7.13 -4.05 10.30
CA GLN A 66 8.37 -4.45 10.95
C GLN A 66 8.54 -3.80 12.32
N ASN A 67 8.18 -2.51 12.44
CA ASN A 67 8.57 -1.70 13.59
C ASN A 67 7.43 -1.31 14.52
N CYS A 68 6.17 -1.47 14.11
CA CYS A 68 5.00 -1.09 14.90
C CYS A 68 4.01 -2.22 15.20
N LEU A 69 4.08 -3.34 14.48
CA LEU A 69 3.19 -4.48 14.67
C LEU A 69 3.92 -5.71 15.26
N PRO A 70 3.20 -6.60 15.97
CA PRO A 70 3.78 -7.84 16.47
C PRO A 70 4.35 -8.73 15.35
N GLY A 71 5.50 -9.34 15.62
CA GLY A 71 6.24 -10.18 14.70
C GLY A 71 7.30 -9.42 13.89
N ASP A 72 7.95 -10.15 13.00
CA ASP A 72 8.98 -9.62 12.09
C ASP A 72 8.64 -9.99 10.65
N VAL A 73 8.98 -9.08 9.74
CA VAL A 73 8.98 -9.36 8.31
C VAL A 73 10.16 -10.27 8.03
N THR A 74 9.87 -11.55 7.80
CA THR A 74 10.85 -12.60 7.54
C THR A 74 10.69 -13.17 6.13
N ASP A 75 11.75 -13.78 5.62
CA ASP A 75 11.68 -14.53 4.37
C ASP A 75 10.97 -15.88 4.57
N PHE A 76 10.56 -16.48 3.46
CA PHE A 76 10.12 -17.85 3.44
C PHE A 76 11.27 -18.81 3.72
N THR A 77 10.98 -19.85 4.49
CA THR A 77 11.85 -21.01 4.65
C THR A 77 12.09 -21.70 3.30
N ASP A 78 13.17 -22.47 3.19
CA ASP A 78 13.48 -23.20 1.96
C ASP A 78 12.37 -24.16 1.53
N ASP A 79 11.71 -24.79 2.49
CA ASP A 79 10.61 -25.71 2.21
C ASP A 79 9.36 -24.98 1.70
N GLN A 80 9.06 -23.79 2.23
CA GLN A 80 8.02 -22.93 1.69
C GLN A 80 8.37 -22.46 0.27
N LYS A 81 9.62 -22.06 0.01
CA LYS A 81 10.08 -21.67 -1.34
C LYS A 81 9.92 -22.81 -2.34
N LYS A 82 10.27 -24.04 -1.96
CA LYS A 82 10.07 -25.25 -2.77
C LYS A 82 8.59 -25.52 -3.02
N MET A 83 7.77 -25.46 -1.98
CA MET A 83 6.33 -25.75 -2.05
C MET A 83 5.58 -24.78 -2.96
N PHE A 84 5.81 -23.47 -2.79
CA PHE A 84 5.14 -22.42 -3.56
C PHE A 84 5.84 -22.08 -4.88
N ARG A 85 6.96 -22.76 -5.20
CA ARG A 85 7.85 -22.47 -6.34
C ARG A 85 8.21 -20.97 -6.42
N GLY A 86 8.35 -20.34 -5.25
CA GLY A 86 8.54 -18.91 -5.08
C GLY A 86 10.01 -18.57 -4.86
N LYS A 87 10.37 -17.31 -5.13
CA LYS A 87 11.73 -16.80 -4.90
C LYS A 87 11.97 -16.28 -3.47
N GLY A 88 10.91 -16.11 -2.69
CA GLY A 88 10.94 -15.54 -1.34
C GLY A 88 9.79 -14.56 -1.10
N SER A 89 9.76 -13.98 0.09
CA SER A 89 8.77 -12.98 0.50
C SER A 89 9.08 -11.63 -0.15
N ALA A 90 8.13 -11.08 -0.91
CA ALA A 90 8.27 -9.74 -1.50
C ALA A 90 8.45 -8.66 -0.42
N SER A 91 7.78 -8.83 0.73
CA SER A 91 7.89 -7.93 1.89
C SER A 91 9.30 -7.96 2.47
N PHE A 92 9.90 -9.16 2.60
CA PHE A 92 11.27 -9.31 3.07
C PHE A 92 12.28 -8.69 2.10
N ALA A 93 12.12 -8.92 0.80
CA ALA A 93 13.01 -8.33 -0.21
C ALA A 93 12.98 -6.79 -0.16
N ILE A 94 11.82 -6.18 0.06
CA ILE A 94 11.70 -4.73 0.26
C ILE A 94 12.41 -4.30 1.54
N LEU A 95 12.16 -4.98 2.67
CA LEU A 95 12.82 -4.65 3.94
C LEU A 95 14.34 -4.73 3.83
N SER A 96 14.88 -5.78 3.21
CA SER A 96 16.32 -5.95 3.02
C SER A 96 16.93 -4.81 2.21
N LYS A 97 16.25 -4.33 1.16
CA LYS A 97 16.72 -3.19 0.35
C LYS A 97 16.67 -1.86 1.09
N ILE A 98 15.68 -1.66 1.96
CA ILE A 98 15.64 -0.49 2.84
C ILE A 98 16.82 -0.53 3.81
N GLN A 99 17.03 -1.67 4.47
CA GLN A 99 18.08 -1.84 5.48
C GLN A 99 19.50 -1.78 4.90
N SER A 100 19.70 -2.27 3.68
CA SER A 100 20.99 -2.16 2.98
C SER A 100 21.27 -0.74 2.45
N GLY A 101 20.26 0.14 2.44
CA GLY A 101 20.34 1.46 1.82
C GLY A 101 20.28 1.44 0.29
N GLU A 102 20.00 0.28 -0.34
CA GLU A 102 19.82 0.18 -1.79
C GLU A 102 18.55 0.91 -2.25
N ASP A 103 17.50 0.89 -1.43
CA ASP A 103 16.20 1.49 -1.73
C ASP A 103 15.57 2.13 -0.47
N PRO A 104 16.17 3.21 0.08
CA PRO A 104 15.63 3.89 1.25
C PRO A 104 14.30 4.58 0.93
N ILE A 105 13.48 4.86 1.95
CA ILE A 105 12.25 5.63 1.76
C ILE A 105 12.62 7.08 1.38
N ARG A 106 11.98 7.58 0.32
CA ARG A 106 12.23 8.89 -0.28
C ARG A 106 11.18 9.93 0.08
N ILE A 107 10.11 9.53 0.75
CA ILE A 107 9.04 10.44 1.18
C ILE A 107 9.55 11.31 2.33
N ASP A 108 9.55 12.62 2.14
CA ASP A 108 9.96 13.55 3.20
C ASP A 108 8.96 13.49 4.35
N GLY A 109 9.45 13.36 5.58
CA GLY A 109 8.60 13.26 6.78
C GLY A 109 7.76 11.97 6.85
N TRP A 110 8.24 10.88 6.25
CA TRP A 110 7.51 9.60 6.27
C TRP A 110 7.25 9.04 7.68
N PRO A 111 8.13 9.20 8.70
CA PRO A 111 7.84 8.73 10.05
C PRO A 111 6.69 9.51 10.69
N GLU A 112 6.63 10.82 10.48
CA GLU A 112 5.56 11.69 10.99
C GLU A 112 4.22 11.40 10.29
N LEU A 113 4.26 11.04 9.00
CA LEU A 113 3.09 10.53 8.30
C LEU A 113 2.60 9.23 8.94
N LEU A 114 3.47 8.26 9.21
CA LEU A 114 3.05 7.04 9.89
C LEU A 114 2.50 7.33 11.30
N PHE A 115 3.16 8.19 12.06
CA PHE A 115 2.72 8.55 13.41
C PHE A 115 1.32 9.20 13.40
N LYS A 116 1.07 10.11 12.45
CA LYS A 116 -0.24 10.76 12.28
C LYS A 116 -1.39 9.77 12.07
N TYR A 117 -1.16 8.70 11.30
CA TYR A 117 -2.22 7.76 10.92
C TYR A 117 -2.27 6.50 11.81
N PHE A 118 -1.15 6.08 12.39
CA PHE A 118 -1.03 4.80 13.10
C PHE A 118 -0.44 4.92 14.51
N GLY A 119 0.00 6.11 14.93
CA GLY A 119 0.55 6.34 16.28
C GLY A 119 1.94 5.76 16.51
N CYS A 120 2.64 5.34 15.45
CA CYS A 120 3.99 4.80 15.49
C CYS A 120 4.81 5.39 14.35
N HIS A 121 6.08 5.71 14.60
CA HIS A 121 6.95 6.36 13.60
C HIS A 121 7.49 5.37 12.58
N GLY A 122 7.59 4.09 12.94
CA GLY A 122 8.00 3.01 12.05
C GLY A 122 9.46 3.07 11.58
N ASN A 123 10.25 4.07 11.97
CA ASN A 123 11.68 4.19 11.66
C ASN A 123 12.58 3.49 12.70
N VAL A 124 12.06 3.22 13.89
CA VAL A 124 12.71 2.43 14.94
C VAL A 124 11.73 1.40 15.47
N LYS A 125 12.22 0.27 15.98
CA LYS A 125 11.39 -0.75 16.63
C LYS A 125 10.79 -0.16 17.92
N GLU A 126 9.48 -0.15 18.05
CA GLU A 126 8.77 0.47 19.20
C GLU A 126 8.19 -0.57 20.18
N HIS A 127 8.68 -1.82 20.13
CA HIS A 127 8.27 -2.94 21.00
C HIS A 127 9.46 -3.66 21.63
#